data_AF-W2D3K3-F1
#
_entry.id   AF-W2D3K3-F1
#
_cell.length_a   1.000
_cell.length_b   1.000
_cell.length_c   1.000
_cell.angle_alpha   90.00
_cell.angle_beta   90.00
_cell.angle_gamma   90.00
#
_symmetry.space_group_name_H-M   'P 1'
#
loop_
_entity.id
_entity.type
_entity.pdbx_description
1 polymer ?
#
loop_
_entity_poly.entity_id
_entity_poly.type
_entity_poly.pdbx_seq_one_letter_code
_entity_poly.pdbx_strand_id
1 'polypeptide(L)'
;MTLVYANMKMSEAIESHLALVPVVNRFGIRLGVGDDTVKAVCDAHNVDPDFFLTIVNTFINEDYFPEKKLQNFHLSQIIDYLKKTNLYYLQNQLPNIERHLHFFLHASDNTSLRLLGDMFASFKEGLRRRIEADEREWFPLLLTLSDMKSRRR
;
A
#
# COMPACT_ATOMS: atom_id res chain seq x y z
N MET A 1 -17.03 -13.09 3.81
CA MET A 1 -16.41 -11.79 4.09
C MET A 1 -16.90 -10.78 3.05
N THR A 2 -17.03 -9.51 3.42
CA THR A 2 -17.68 -8.48 2.61
C THR A 2 -16.69 -7.89 1.61
N LEU A 3 -16.98 -7.98 0.32
CA LEU A 3 -16.21 -7.31 -0.73
C LEU A 3 -16.66 -5.85 -0.86
N VAL A 4 -15.74 -4.98 -1.26
CA VAL A 4 -16.05 -3.61 -1.66
C VAL A 4 -16.46 -3.62 -3.13
N TYR A 5 -17.53 -2.89 -3.44
CA TYR A 5 -18.11 -2.78 -4.79
C TYR A 5 -18.11 -1.34 -5.29
N ALA A 6 -18.13 -1.16 -6.61
CA ALA A 6 -18.05 0.15 -7.26
C ALA A 6 -19.16 1.13 -6.86
N ASN A 7 -20.37 0.61 -6.61
CA ASN A 7 -21.57 1.37 -6.25
C ASN A 7 -21.74 1.56 -4.73
N MET A 8 -20.88 0.94 -3.91
CA MET A 8 -20.87 1.13 -2.46
C MET A 8 -20.39 2.54 -2.15
N LYS A 9 -20.87 3.13 -1.06
CA LYS A 9 -20.34 4.41 -0.58
C LYS A 9 -18.90 4.21 -0.11
N MET A 10 -18.00 5.12 -0.48
CA MET A 10 -16.60 5.02 -0.06
C MET A 10 -16.47 5.15 1.48
N SER A 11 -17.30 5.99 2.10
CA SER A 11 -17.41 6.11 3.56
C SER A 11 -17.76 4.78 4.22
N GLU A 12 -18.79 4.09 3.72
CA GLU A 12 -19.21 2.77 4.23
C GLU A 12 -18.08 1.72 4.10
N ALA A 13 -17.36 1.72 2.97
CA ALA A 13 -16.22 0.83 2.76
C ALA A 13 -15.10 1.09 3.79
N ILE A 14 -14.76 2.36 4.04
CA ILE A 14 -13.74 2.76 5.01
C ILE A 14 -14.18 2.46 6.45
N GLU A 15 -15.44 2.72 6.79
CA GLU A 15 -16.01 2.44 8.12
C GLU A 15 -15.99 0.95 8.44
N SER A 16 -16.26 0.10 7.44
CA SER A 16 -16.19 -1.36 7.60
C SER A 16 -14.77 -1.85 7.89
N HIS A 17 -13.74 -1.17 7.36
CA HIS A 17 -12.34 -1.57 7.49
C HIS A 17 -11.43 -0.33 7.57
N LEU A 18 -11.22 0.20 8.79
CA LEU A 18 -10.38 1.39 9.02
C LEU A 18 -8.94 1.23 8.51
N ALA A 19 -8.44 -0.01 8.41
CA ALA A 19 -7.13 -0.32 7.82
C ALA A 19 -7.02 0.07 6.33
N LEU A 20 -8.14 0.40 5.65
CA LEU A 20 -8.17 0.91 4.29
C LEU A 20 -7.75 2.37 4.18
N VAL A 21 -7.81 3.16 5.25
CA VAL A 21 -7.47 4.59 5.19
C VAL A 21 -6.07 4.82 4.56
N PRO A 22 -5.01 4.10 4.97
CA PRO A 22 -3.72 4.12 4.27
C PRO A 22 -3.79 3.75 2.79
N VAL A 23 -4.56 2.72 2.43
CA VAL A 23 -4.70 2.24 1.04
C VAL A 23 -5.31 3.34 0.17
N VAL A 24 -6.41 3.93 0.63
CA VAL A 24 -7.13 5.02 -0.04
C VAL A 24 -6.25 6.26 -0.19
N ASN A 25 -5.52 6.64 0.87
CA ASN A 25 -4.57 7.76 0.81
C ASN A 25 -3.45 7.54 -0.22
N ARG A 26 -2.99 6.30 -0.42
CA ARG A 26 -1.98 5.98 -1.47
C ARG A 26 -2.50 6.17 -2.88
N PHE A 27 -3.81 6.19 -3.10
CA PHE A 27 -4.42 6.56 -4.38
C PHE A 27 -4.58 8.07 -4.56
N GLY A 28 -4.15 8.88 -3.58
CA GLY A 28 -4.32 10.34 -3.59
C GLY A 28 -5.72 10.80 -3.18
N ILE A 29 -6.56 9.87 -2.73
CA ILE A 29 -7.89 10.13 -2.21
C ILE A 29 -7.76 10.46 -0.72
N ARG A 30 -8.05 11.71 -0.35
CA ARG A 30 -8.04 12.14 1.06
C ARG A 30 -9.39 11.84 1.71
N LEU A 31 -9.41 11.72 3.03
CA LEU A 31 -10.64 11.60 3.80
C LEU A 31 -11.55 12.82 3.57
N GLY A 32 -12.86 12.60 3.56
CA GLY A 32 -13.87 13.61 3.19
C GLY A 32 -14.70 13.26 1.95
N VAL A 33 -14.81 11.97 1.61
CA VAL A 33 -15.51 11.44 0.43
C VAL A 33 -17.04 11.48 0.52
N GLY A 34 -17.60 11.89 1.66
CA GLY A 34 -19.04 12.05 1.86
C GLY A 34 -19.86 10.79 1.53
N ASP A 35 -20.93 10.99 0.76
CA ASP A 35 -21.84 9.93 0.30
C ASP A 35 -21.51 9.43 -1.11
N ASP A 36 -20.37 9.83 -1.69
CA ASP A 36 -19.99 9.44 -3.03
C ASP A 36 -19.65 7.94 -3.11
N THR A 37 -20.04 7.34 -4.22
CA THR A 37 -19.73 5.93 -4.51
C THR A 37 -18.23 5.75 -4.77
N VAL A 38 -17.70 4.55 -4.53
CA VAL A 38 -16.31 4.21 -4.82
C VAL A 38 -15.93 4.59 -6.26
N LYS A 39 -16.80 4.29 -7.22
CA LYS A 39 -16.59 4.65 -8.63
C LYS A 39 -16.46 6.17 -8.82
N ALA A 40 -17.40 6.95 -8.28
CA ALA A 40 -17.41 8.40 -8.43
C ALA A 40 -16.15 9.04 -7.81
N VAL A 41 -15.70 8.55 -6.66
CA VAL A 41 -14.46 9.00 -6.02
C VAL A 41 -13.24 8.64 -6.87
N CYS A 42 -13.16 7.41 -7.39
CA CYS A 42 -12.07 6.99 -8.28
C CYS A 42 -12.03 7.86 -9.55
N ASP A 43 -13.18 8.10 -10.19
CA ASP A 43 -13.29 8.93 -11.39
C ASP A 43 -12.84 10.37 -11.11
N ALA A 44 -13.25 10.97 -9.98
CA ALA A 44 -12.86 12.33 -9.59
C ALA A 44 -11.36 12.48 -9.32
N HIS A 45 -10.69 11.40 -8.90
CA HIS A 45 -9.25 11.38 -8.61
C HIS A 45 -8.41 10.80 -9.77
N ASN A 46 -9.01 10.54 -10.93
CA ASN A 46 -8.36 9.94 -12.10
C ASN A 46 -7.66 8.61 -11.76
N VAL A 47 -8.35 7.78 -10.97
CA VAL A 47 -7.95 6.43 -10.58
C VAL A 47 -8.86 5.44 -11.28
N ASP A 48 -8.27 4.41 -11.90
CA ASP A 48 -9.04 3.30 -12.46
C ASP A 48 -9.84 2.56 -11.34
N PRO A 49 -11.18 2.59 -11.37
CA PRO A 49 -12.00 1.94 -10.35
C PRO A 49 -11.76 0.44 -10.23
N ASP A 50 -11.49 -0.26 -11.34
CA ASP A 50 -11.25 -1.71 -11.32
C ASP A 50 -9.92 -2.04 -10.66
N PHE A 51 -8.89 -1.23 -10.93
CA PHE A 51 -7.61 -1.36 -10.25
C PHE A 51 -7.74 -1.07 -8.75
N PHE A 52 -8.41 0.03 -8.39
CA PHE A 52 -8.65 0.39 -6.99
C PHE A 52 -9.37 -0.75 -6.24
N LEU A 53 -10.48 -1.24 -6.78
CA LEU A 53 -11.26 -2.33 -6.18
C LEU A 53 -10.46 -3.62 -6.08
N THR A 54 -9.61 -3.91 -7.06
CA THR A 54 -8.73 -5.09 -7.02
C THR A 54 -7.76 -4.99 -5.84
N ILE A 55 -7.09 -3.85 -5.68
CA ILE A 55 -6.14 -3.62 -4.59
C ILE A 55 -6.84 -3.64 -3.23
N VAL A 56 -7.96 -2.93 -3.09
CA VAL A 56 -8.73 -2.85 -1.84
C VAL A 56 -9.24 -4.24 -1.43
N ASN A 57 -9.84 -5.00 -2.35
CA ASN A 57 -10.37 -6.33 -2.01
C ASN A 57 -9.26 -7.34 -1.69
N THR A 58 -8.10 -7.24 -2.35
CA THR A 58 -6.90 -8.04 -2.03
C THR A 58 -6.35 -7.68 -0.65
N PHE A 59 -6.42 -6.41 -0.26
CA PHE A 59 -5.95 -5.97 1.04
C PHE A 59 -6.84 -6.42 2.20
N ILE A 60 -8.17 -6.42 2.01
CA ILE A 60 -9.13 -6.77 3.07
C ILE A 60 -9.21 -8.28 3.29
N ASN A 61 -9.00 -9.08 2.24
CA ASN A 61 -9.21 -10.52 2.27
C ASN A 61 -7.87 -11.24 2.07
N GLU A 62 -7.29 -11.75 3.16
CA GLU A 62 -5.97 -12.39 3.15
C GLU A 62 -5.89 -13.60 2.19
N ASP A 63 -6.98 -14.36 2.05
CA ASP A 63 -7.05 -15.53 1.16
C ASP A 63 -7.42 -15.17 -0.29
N TYR A 64 -7.67 -13.90 -0.60
CA TYR A 64 -8.10 -13.45 -1.93
C TYR A 64 -6.93 -12.86 -2.72
N PHE A 65 -6.43 -13.62 -3.70
CA PHE A 65 -5.44 -13.11 -4.65
C PHE A 65 -5.98 -13.17 -6.10
N PRO A 66 -6.37 -12.03 -6.70
CA PRO A 66 -6.99 -11.99 -8.02
C PRO A 66 -5.96 -11.97 -9.16
N GLU A 67 -5.17 -13.05 -9.28
CA GLU A 67 -4.06 -13.16 -10.24
C GLU A 67 -4.46 -12.77 -11.68
N LYS A 68 -5.56 -13.32 -12.19
CA LYS A 68 -6.05 -13.05 -13.55
C LYS A 68 -6.42 -11.58 -13.77
N LYS A 69 -6.96 -10.89 -12.75
CA LYS A 69 -7.28 -9.46 -12.86
C LYS A 69 -6.01 -8.64 -12.86
N LEU A 70 -5.05 -8.98 -11.99
CA LEU A 70 -3.77 -8.29 -11.90
C LEU A 70 -2.96 -8.35 -13.20
N GLN A 71 -3.06 -9.45 -13.95
CA GLN A 71 -2.43 -9.60 -15.26
C GLN A 71 -2.99 -8.67 -16.35
N ASN A 72 -4.17 -8.08 -16.15
CA ASN A 72 -4.79 -7.16 -17.11
C ASN A 72 -4.36 -5.71 -16.93
N PHE A 73 -3.78 -5.35 -15.77
CA PHE A 73 -3.32 -3.98 -15.54
C PHE A 73 -1.93 -3.75 -16.13
N HIS A 74 -1.66 -2.50 -16.50
CA HIS A 74 -0.33 -2.12 -16.95
C HIS A 74 0.66 -2.26 -15.81
N LEU A 75 1.81 -2.88 -16.08
CA LEU A 75 2.86 -3.09 -15.10
C LEU A 75 3.34 -1.76 -14.47
N SER A 76 3.36 -0.68 -15.26
CA SER A 76 3.67 0.67 -14.78
C SER A 76 2.72 1.17 -13.70
N GLN A 77 1.42 0.85 -13.81
CA GLN A 77 0.40 1.22 -12.82
C GLN A 77 0.60 0.46 -11.50
N ILE A 78 0.95 -0.82 -11.58
CA ILE A 78 1.26 -1.63 -10.39
C ILE A 78 2.54 -1.10 -9.72
N ILE A 79 3.59 -0.84 -10.50
CA ILE A 79 4.85 -0.29 -9.99
C ILE A 79 4.65 1.08 -9.36
N ASP A 80 3.85 1.97 -9.96
CA ASP A 80 3.55 3.29 -9.39
C ASP A 80 2.86 3.15 -8.03
N TYR A 81 1.89 2.24 -7.90
CA TYR A 81 1.24 1.96 -6.63
C TYR A 81 2.21 1.39 -5.57
N LEU A 82 3.12 0.49 -5.97
CA LEU A 82 4.16 -0.04 -5.08
C LEU A 82 5.13 1.06 -4.63
N LYS A 83 5.54 1.98 -5.51
CA LYS A 83 6.36 3.14 -5.14
C LYS A 83 5.66 4.04 -4.12
N LYS A 84 4.38 4.34 -4.32
CA LYS A 84 3.58 5.10 -3.34
C LYS A 84 3.46 4.36 -2.01
N THR A 85 3.39 3.03 -2.04
CA THR A 85 3.41 2.17 -0.85
C THR A 85 4.75 2.24 -0.12
N ASN A 86 5.86 2.13 -0.84
CA ASN A 86 7.20 2.27 -0.30
C ASN A 86 7.42 3.65 0.35
N LEU A 87 7.02 4.72 -0.34
CA LEU A 87 7.08 6.09 0.19
C LEU A 87 6.28 6.23 1.48
N TYR A 88 5.07 5.67 1.52
CA TYR A 88 4.24 5.66 2.71
C TYR A 88 4.90 4.98 3.91
N TYR A 89 5.56 3.84 3.68
CA TYR A 89 6.30 3.15 4.74
C TYR A 89 7.47 3.97 5.25
N LEU A 90 8.29 4.52 4.36
CA LEU A 90 9.48 5.30 4.69
C LEU A 90 9.15 6.60 5.43
N GLN A 91 8.13 7.33 4.99
CA GLN A 91 7.84 8.67 5.48
C GLN A 91 6.83 8.70 6.62
N ASN A 92 5.97 7.68 6.74
CA ASN A 92 4.87 7.70 7.71
C ASN A 92 4.94 6.53 8.70
N GLN A 93 4.89 5.28 8.22
CA GLN A 93 4.74 4.13 9.12
C GLN A 93 5.98 3.87 9.96
N LEU A 94 7.17 3.80 9.34
CA LEU A 94 8.41 3.54 10.07
C LEU A 94 8.69 4.66 11.10
N PRO A 95 8.62 5.96 10.76
CA PRO A 95 8.79 7.02 11.75
C PRO A 95 7.74 6.97 12.87
N ASN A 96 6.49 6.63 12.54
CA ASN A 96 5.44 6.55 13.53
C ASN A 96 5.66 5.40 14.51
N ILE A 97 6.02 4.21 14.04
CA ILE A 97 6.36 3.07 14.89
C ILE A 97 7.59 3.39 15.74
N GLU A 98 8.63 3.95 15.11
CA GLU A 98 9.86 4.35 15.80
C GLU A 98 9.58 5.31 16.96
N ARG A 99 8.77 6.34 16.72
CA ARG A 99 8.36 7.30 17.76
C ARG A 99 7.67 6.62 18.93
N HIS A 100 6.67 5.78 18.67
CA HIS A 100 5.93 5.10 19.74
C HIS A 100 6.81 4.09 20.50
N LEU A 101 7.65 3.35 19.77
CA LEU A 101 8.57 2.40 20.37
C LEU A 101 9.56 3.15 21.28
N HIS A 102 10.14 4.26 20.82
CA HIS A 102 11.04 5.07 21.62
C HIS A 102 10.39 5.53 22.94
N PHE A 103 9.14 6.02 22.91
CA PHE A 103 8.41 6.34 24.15
C PHE A 103 8.28 5.14 25.09
N PHE A 104 8.00 3.96 24.55
CA PHE A 104 7.86 2.74 25.34
C PHE A 104 9.20 2.27 25.93
N LEU A 105 10.30 2.40 25.19
CA LEU A 105 11.65 2.06 25.66
C LEU A 105 12.10 2.96 26.82
N HIS A 106 11.72 4.24 26.82
CA HIS A 106 12.04 5.18 27.91
C HIS A 106 11.16 5.01 29.15
N ALA A 107 10.07 4.27 29.07
CA ALA A 107 9.15 4.09 30.20
C ALA A 107 9.67 3.09 31.24
N SER A 108 10.58 2.18 30.90
CA SER A 108 11.21 1.27 31.86
C SER A 108 12.55 0.73 31.38
N ASP A 109 13.51 0.56 32.29
CA ASP A 109 14.82 0.01 31.97
C ASP A 109 14.82 -1.53 32.04
N ASN A 110 14.28 -2.18 31.01
CA ASN A 110 14.18 -3.62 30.90
C ASN A 110 14.95 -4.14 29.67
N THR A 111 15.79 -5.16 29.86
CA THR A 111 16.58 -5.81 28.79
C THR A 111 15.73 -6.30 27.61
N SER A 112 14.53 -6.83 27.86
CA SER A 112 13.62 -7.28 26.81
C SER A 112 13.12 -6.12 25.93
N LEU A 113 12.99 -4.92 26.50
CA LEU A 113 12.62 -3.73 25.74
C LEU A 113 13.76 -3.27 24.84
N ARG A 114 15.00 -3.27 25.36
CA ARG A 114 16.18 -2.95 24.53
C ARG A 114 16.28 -3.88 23.32
N LEU A 115 16.07 -5.20 23.52
CA LEU A 115 16.04 -6.18 22.43
C LEU A 115 14.95 -5.89 21.39
N LEU A 116 13.76 -5.45 21.82
CA LEU A 116 12.69 -5.05 20.91
C LEU A 116 13.10 -3.83 20.06
N GLY A 117 13.81 -2.87 20.66
CA GLY A 117 14.42 -1.73 19.98
C GLY A 117 15.40 -2.17 18.89
N ASP A 118 16.32 -3.07 19.21
CA ASP A 118 17.32 -3.59 18.27
C ASP A 118 16.67 -4.38 17.13
N MET A 119 15.66 -5.21 17.44
CA MET A 119 14.90 -5.95 16.44
C MET A 119 14.17 -5.02 15.47
N PHE A 120 13.54 -3.95 15.98
CA PHE A 120 12.89 -2.96 15.14
C PHE A 120 13.90 -2.18 14.27
N ALA A 121 15.06 -1.80 14.82
CA ALA A 121 16.11 -1.13 14.06
C ALA A 121 16.62 -2.02 12.92
N SER A 122 16.84 -3.31 13.18
CA SER A 122 17.23 -4.28 12.15
C SER A 122 16.15 -4.44 11.07
N PHE A 123 14.89 -4.57 11.46
CA PHE A 123 13.75 -4.62 10.54
C PHE A 123 13.67 -3.36 9.66
N LYS A 124 13.80 -2.16 10.27
CA LYS A 124 13.76 -0.87 9.58
C LYS A 124 14.83 -0.82 8.48
N GLU A 125 16.07 -1.15 8.81
CA GLU A 125 17.16 -1.15 7.83
C GLU A 125 16.98 -2.20 6.74
N GLY A 126 16.49 -3.40 7.10
CA GLY A 126 16.15 -4.44 6.14
C GLY A 126 15.09 -3.98 5.13
N LEU A 127 14.01 -3.37 5.62
CA LEU A 127 12.94 -2.85 4.76
C LEU A 127 13.45 -1.69 3.87
N ARG A 128 14.26 -0.78 4.41
CA ARG A 128 14.86 0.32 3.63
C ARG A 128 15.71 -0.19 2.47
N ARG A 129 16.57 -1.17 2.72
CA ARG A 129 17.40 -1.80 1.67
C ARG A 129 16.55 -2.48 0.61
N ARG A 130 15.47 -3.16 1.01
CA ARG A 130 14.56 -3.80 0.06
C ARG A 130 13.88 -2.76 -0.84
N ILE A 131 13.38 -1.67 -0.26
CA ILE A 131 12.77 -0.57 -1.01
C ILE A 131 13.78 0.06 -1.98
N GLU A 132 15.02 0.28 -1.54
CA GLU A 132 16.09 0.83 -2.39
C GLU A 132 16.42 -0.10 -3.57
N ALA A 133 16.49 -1.41 -3.33
CA ALA A 133 16.68 -2.41 -4.39
C ALA A 133 15.49 -2.45 -5.35
N ASP A 134 14.27 -2.35 -4.84
CA ASP A 134 13.07 -2.29 -5.67
C ASP A 134 13.13 -1.09 -6.64
N GLU A 135 13.53 0.09 -6.17
CA GLU A 135 13.62 1.30 -6.98
C GLU A 135 14.79 1.33 -7.96
N ARG A 136 15.98 0.86 -7.54
CA ARG A 136 17.20 0.93 -8.35
C ARG A 136 17.35 -0.22 -9.34
N GLU A 137 16.83 -1.40 -9.01
CA GLU A 137 17.11 -2.63 -9.75
C GLU A 137 15.83 -3.25 -10.29
N TRP A 138 14.88 -3.60 -9.41
CA TRP A 138 13.75 -4.43 -9.81
C TRP A 138 12.72 -3.71 -10.66
N PHE A 139 12.28 -2.51 -10.28
CA PHE A 139 11.29 -1.76 -11.05
C PHE A 139 11.81 -1.38 -12.45
N PRO A 140 13.04 -0.88 -12.63
CA PRO A 140 13.59 -0.66 -13.97
C PRO A 140 13.69 -1.94 -14.80
N LEU A 141 14.17 -3.04 -14.21
CA LEU A 141 14.26 -4.33 -14.89
C LEU A 141 12.88 -4.81 -15.37
N LEU A 142 11.87 -4.76 -14.50
CA LEU A 142 10.51 -5.18 -14.82
C LEU A 142 9.89 -4.34 -15.96
N LEU A 143 10.10 -3.02 -15.93
CA LEU A 143 9.62 -2.12 -16.99
C LEU A 143 10.30 -2.43 -18.34
N THR A 144 11.62 -2.59 -18.36
CA THR A 144 12.36 -2.91 -19.61
C THR A 144 11.93 -4.25 -20.20
N LEU A 145 11.72 -5.28 -19.38
CA LEU A 145 11.23 -6.59 -19.83
C LEU A 145 9.82 -6.52 -20.42
N SER A 146 8.95 -5.71 -19.82
CA SER A 146 7.59 -5.46 -20.34
C SER A 146 7.64 -4.79 -21.71
N ASP A 147 8.48 -3.77 -21.88
CA ASP A 147 8.64 -3.05 -23.16
C ASP A 147 9.24 -3.94 -24.26
N MET A 148 10.15 -4.85 -23.92
CA MET A 148 10.67 -5.81 -24.89
C MET A 148 9.60 -6.80 -25.35
N LYS A 149 8.70 -7.21 -24.45
CA LYS A 149 7.61 -8.14 -24.77
C LYS A 149 6.52 -7.48 -25.61
N SER A 150 6.22 -6.20 -25.39
CA SER A 150 5.27 -5.44 -26.22
C SER A 150 5.79 -5.21 -27.63
N ARG A 151 7.11 -5.01 -27.82
CA ARG A 151 7.75 -4.87 -29.15
C ARG A 151 7.84 -6.16 -29.97
N ARG A 152 7.69 -7.33 -29.35
CA ARG A 152 7.74 -8.65 -30.01
C ARG A 152 6.36 -9.20 -30.40
N ARG A 153 5.29 -8.47 -30.09
CA ARG A 153 3.91 -8.77 -30.50
C ARG A 153 3.50 -7.79 -31.59
#